data_AF-A0A1H8RZB7-F1
#
_entry.id   AF-A0A1H8RZB7-F1
#
_cell.length_a   1.000
_cell.length_b   1.000
_cell.length_c   1.000
_cell.angle_alpha   90.00
_cell.angle_beta   90.00
_cell.angle_gamma   90.00
#
_symmetry.space_group_name_H-M   'P 1'
#
loop_
_entity.id
_entity.type
_entity.pdbx_description
1 polymer ?
#
loop_
_entity_poly.entity_id
_entity_poly.type
_entity_poly.pdbx_seq_one_letter_code
_entity_poly.pdbx_strand_id
1 'polypeptide(L)'
;MGILDRLFGGRFTLPPPQETTVSDAAIMRELHPYRPGLKAFAQAILAGTPEDERARLIRRVLRKYGSGEDPTTALVEGVLDVDRGQKLEHLALLGVDWKGFDGFEYLAPCLVRACGVQETYAYQHEGELSMPQVLARFDQWLAAFGKRYLHLNTGGDEYVGFIVDSDRVETTIELAQQAGVEVSLDSF
;
A
#
# COMPACT_ATOMS: atom_id res chain seq x y z
N MET A 1 -45.56 -46.10 -28.24
CA MET A 1 -45.78 -44.70 -27.82
C MET A 1 -45.35 -44.61 -26.37
N GLY A 2 -44.09 -44.24 -26.12
CA GLY A 2 -43.42 -44.42 -24.83
C GLY A 2 -43.65 -43.25 -23.87
N ILE A 3 -43.73 -43.57 -22.58
CA ILE A 3 -43.95 -42.66 -21.44
C ILE A 3 -42.84 -41.59 -21.29
N LEU A 4 -41.73 -41.72 -22.03
CA LEU A 4 -40.56 -40.84 -21.96
C LEU A 4 -40.71 -39.50 -22.70
N ASP A 5 -41.62 -39.37 -23.67
CA ASP A 5 -41.81 -38.11 -24.43
C ASP A 5 -42.44 -36.98 -23.58
N ARG A 6 -42.98 -37.29 -22.40
CA ARG A 6 -43.58 -36.29 -21.50
C ARG A 6 -42.63 -35.68 -20.47
N LEU A 7 -41.40 -36.19 -20.33
CA LEU A 7 -40.45 -35.68 -19.33
C LEU A 7 -39.52 -34.57 -19.86
N PHE A 8 -39.40 -34.41 -21.18
CA PHE A 8 -38.46 -33.45 -21.79
C PHE A 8 -39.11 -32.49 -22.81
N GLY A 9 -40.45 -32.50 -22.92
CA GLY A 9 -41.21 -31.69 -23.89
C GLY A 9 -41.55 -30.26 -23.46
N GLY A 10 -41.07 -29.80 -22.30
CA GLY A 10 -41.16 -28.39 -21.91
C GLY A 10 -39.94 -27.66 -22.45
N ARG A 11 -40.12 -26.68 -23.33
CA ARG A 11 -39.08 -25.68 -23.61
C ARG A 11 -38.66 -25.11 -22.25
N PHE A 12 -37.47 -25.46 -21.78
CA PHE A 12 -36.80 -24.76 -20.70
C PHE A 12 -36.49 -23.35 -21.21
N THR A 13 -37.50 -22.48 -21.18
CA THR A 13 -37.27 -21.05 -21.23
C THR A 13 -36.83 -20.68 -19.83
N LEU A 14 -35.52 -20.45 -19.66
CA LEU A 14 -35.03 -19.71 -18.50
C LEU A 14 -35.94 -18.48 -18.34
N PRO A 15 -36.47 -18.19 -17.13
CA PRO A 15 -37.14 -16.92 -16.91
C PRO A 15 -36.17 -15.82 -17.37
N PRO A 16 -36.67 -14.77 -18.03
CA PRO A 16 -35.82 -13.65 -18.43
C PRO A 16 -35.00 -13.23 -17.21
N PRO A 17 -33.67 -13.06 -17.35
CA PRO A 17 -32.83 -12.70 -16.22
C PRO A 17 -33.49 -11.51 -15.53
N GLN A 18 -33.74 -11.65 -14.22
CA GLN A 18 -34.26 -10.52 -13.44
C GLN A 18 -33.30 -9.36 -13.69
N GLU A 19 -33.82 -8.27 -14.27
CA GLU A 19 -33.04 -7.06 -14.49
C GLU A 19 -32.43 -6.67 -13.14
N THR A 20 -31.13 -6.84 -13.04
CA THR A 20 -30.41 -6.57 -11.80
C THR A 20 -30.46 -5.05 -11.66
N THR A 21 -31.27 -4.54 -10.74
CA THR A 21 -31.39 -3.09 -10.45
C THR A 21 -30.10 -2.49 -9.89
N VAL A 22 -29.07 -3.31 -9.69
CA VAL A 22 -27.76 -2.91 -9.21
C VAL A 22 -26.91 -2.49 -10.42
N SER A 23 -26.55 -1.21 -10.48
CA SER A 23 -25.64 -0.72 -11.53
C SER A 23 -24.29 -1.43 -11.46
N ASP A 24 -23.65 -1.65 -12.61
CA ASP A 24 -22.29 -2.21 -12.70
C ASP A 24 -21.29 -1.50 -11.76
N ALA A 25 -21.43 -0.18 -11.59
CA ALA A 25 -20.61 0.61 -10.68
C ALA A 25 -20.79 0.22 -9.20
N ALA A 26 -22.01 -0.14 -8.79
CA ALA A 26 -22.30 -0.60 -7.44
C ALA A 26 -21.74 -2.02 -7.23
N ILE A 27 -21.87 -2.91 -8.22
CA ILE A 27 -21.27 -4.26 -8.19
C ILE A 27 -19.75 -4.16 -8.05
N MET A 28 -19.10 -3.33 -8.86
CA MET A 28 -17.65 -3.13 -8.79
C MET A 28 -17.19 -2.49 -7.47
N ARG A 29 -18.04 -1.66 -6.85
CA ARG A 29 -17.76 -1.10 -5.52
C ARG A 29 -17.88 -2.15 -4.42
N GLU A 30 -18.82 -3.09 -4.53
CA GLU A 30 -18.91 -4.22 -3.60
C GLU A 30 -17.74 -5.20 -3.75
N LEU A 31 -17.26 -5.43 -4.98
CA LEU A 31 -16.11 -6.30 -5.24
C LEU A 31 -14.78 -5.68 -4.81
N HIS A 32 -14.66 -4.35 -4.85
CA HIS A 32 -13.43 -3.61 -4.54
C HIS A 32 -13.70 -2.40 -3.64
N PRO A 33 -14.19 -2.60 -2.39
CA PRO A 33 -14.72 -1.53 -1.53
C PRO A 33 -13.70 -0.44 -1.21
N TYR A 34 -12.41 -0.80 -1.17
CA TYR A 34 -11.33 0.12 -0.84
C TYR A 34 -10.72 0.83 -2.05
N ARG A 35 -11.17 0.56 -3.28
CA ARG A 35 -10.52 1.09 -4.49
C ARG A 35 -10.34 2.62 -4.49
N PRO A 36 -11.35 3.44 -4.11
CA PRO A 36 -11.19 4.89 -4.04
C PRO A 36 -10.23 5.33 -2.93
N GLY A 37 -10.35 4.72 -1.75
CA GLY A 37 -9.49 5.00 -0.59
C GLY A 37 -8.04 4.64 -0.86
N LEU A 38 -7.78 3.45 -1.41
CA LEU A 38 -6.45 2.99 -1.79
C LEU A 38 -5.80 3.88 -2.84
N LYS A 39 -6.57 4.39 -3.81
CA LYS A 39 -6.06 5.37 -4.77
C LYS A 39 -5.65 6.66 -4.08
N ALA A 40 -6.50 7.21 -3.20
CA ALA A 40 -6.24 8.45 -2.49
C ALA A 40 -5.04 8.32 -1.53
N PHE A 41 -4.95 7.21 -0.81
CA PHE A 41 -3.84 6.90 0.07
C PHE A 41 -2.52 6.73 -0.70
N ALA A 42 -2.53 5.96 -1.80
CA ALA A 42 -1.36 5.84 -2.68
C ALA A 42 -0.94 7.19 -3.28
N GLN A 43 -1.88 8.07 -3.63
CA GLN A 43 -1.58 9.43 -4.07
C GLN A 43 -0.92 10.26 -2.97
N ALA A 44 -1.38 10.14 -1.73
CA ALA A 44 -0.84 10.87 -0.59
C ALA A 44 0.61 10.47 -0.28
N ILE A 45 0.92 9.17 -0.22
CA ILE A 45 2.28 8.70 0.08
C ILE A 45 3.26 8.93 -1.08
N LEU A 46 2.76 8.96 -2.33
CA LEU A 46 3.58 9.19 -3.53
C LEU A 46 3.67 10.68 -3.92
N ALA A 47 3.22 11.60 -3.06
CA ALA A 47 3.17 13.03 -3.38
C ALA A 47 4.54 13.63 -3.75
N GLY A 48 5.61 13.12 -3.15
CA GLY A 48 7.00 13.54 -3.44
C GLY A 48 7.60 12.98 -4.74
N THR A 49 6.92 12.06 -5.41
CA THR A 49 7.41 11.45 -6.65
C THR A 49 6.94 12.23 -7.89
N PRO A 50 7.69 12.23 -9.01
CA PRO A 50 7.27 12.83 -10.27
C PRO A 50 5.92 12.31 -10.76
N GLU A 51 5.14 13.14 -11.45
CA GLU A 51 3.75 12.80 -11.82
C GLU A 51 3.64 11.55 -12.69
N ASP A 52 4.57 11.33 -13.62
CA ASP A 52 4.61 10.16 -14.49
C ASP A 52 4.89 8.87 -13.70
N GLU A 53 5.85 8.93 -12.77
CA GLU A 53 6.21 7.84 -11.88
C GLU A 53 5.08 7.54 -10.88
N ARG A 54 4.51 8.57 -10.26
CA ARG A 54 3.34 8.49 -9.39
C ARG A 54 2.19 7.80 -10.10
N ALA A 55 1.83 8.25 -11.30
CA ALA A 55 0.73 7.68 -12.07
C ALA A 55 1.02 6.22 -12.50
N ARG A 56 2.29 5.86 -12.74
CA ARG A 56 2.70 4.49 -13.03
C ARG A 56 2.51 3.59 -11.80
N LEU A 57 2.99 4.00 -10.64
CA LEU A 57 2.89 3.23 -9.40
C LEU A 57 1.44 3.07 -8.93
N ILE A 58 0.62 4.14 -8.94
CA ILE A 58 -0.81 4.05 -8.59
C ILE A 58 -1.54 3.06 -9.51
N ARG A 59 -1.28 3.09 -10.82
CA ARG A 59 -1.88 2.12 -11.76
C ARG A 59 -1.47 0.68 -11.44
N ARG A 60 -0.27 0.45 -10.94
CA ARG A 60 0.19 -0.88 -10.50
C ARG A 60 -0.54 -1.34 -9.25
N VAL A 61 -0.59 -0.50 -8.21
CA VAL A 61 -1.33 -0.78 -6.96
C VAL A 61 -2.78 -1.15 -7.28
N LEU A 62 -3.49 -0.31 -8.04
CA LEU A 62 -4.90 -0.55 -8.37
C LEU A 62 -5.14 -1.74 -9.31
N ARG A 63 -4.12 -2.14 -10.08
CA ARG A 63 -4.16 -3.37 -10.88
C ARG A 63 -4.04 -4.59 -9.99
N LYS A 64 -3.07 -4.62 -9.06
CA LYS A 64 -2.90 -5.72 -8.10
C LYS A 64 -4.16 -5.92 -7.25
N TYR A 65 -4.67 -4.83 -6.68
CA TYR A 65 -5.94 -4.87 -5.95
C TYR A 65 -7.11 -5.34 -6.83
N GLY A 66 -7.15 -4.90 -8.09
CA GLY A 66 -8.15 -5.35 -9.07
C GLY A 66 -8.06 -6.84 -9.41
N SER A 67 -6.91 -7.48 -9.21
CA SER A 67 -6.68 -8.92 -9.43
C SER A 67 -7.02 -9.79 -8.22
N GLY A 68 -7.45 -9.19 -7.10
CA GLY A 68 -7.89 -9.93 -5.90
C GLY A 68 -6.95 -9.87 -4.70
N GLU A 69 -5.82 -9.17 -4.81
CA GLU A 69 -4.95 -8.91 -3.66
C GLU A 69 -5.67 -8.03 -2.63
N ASP A 70 -5.35 -8.20 -1.34
CA ASP A 70 -5.80 -7.26 -0.31
C ASP A 70 -5.14 -5.88 -0.50
N PRO A 71 -5.69 -4.79 0.09
CA PRO A 71 -5.18 -3.44 -0.12
C PRO A 71 -3.71 -3.24 0.27
N THR A 72 -3.28 -3.86 1.37
CA THR A 72 -1.94 -3.75 1.93
C THR A 72 -0.94 -4.44 1.00
N THR A 73 -1.18 -5.70 0.64
CA THR A 73 -0.34 -6.45 -0.30
C THR A 73 -0.27 -5.77 -1.66
N ALA A 74 -1.41 -5.29 -2.18
CA ALA A 74 -1.47 -4.56 -3.44
C ALA A 74 -0.61 -3.28 -3.43
N LEU A 75 -0.56 -2.58 -2.29
CA LEU A 75 0.25 -1.38 -2.10
C LEU A 75 1.74 -1.71 -2.02
N VAL A 76 2.11 -2.63 -1.12
CA VAL A 76 3.48 -3.07 -0.87
C VAL A 76 4.08 -3.63 -2.16
N GLU A 77 3.49 -4.66 -2.75
CA GLU A 77 4.01 -5.24 -3.99
C GLU A 77 3.85 -4.31 -5.20
N GLY A 78 2.91 -3.36 -5.16
CA GLY A 78 2.74 -2.38 -6.22
C GLY A 78 3.91 -1.40 -6.31
N VAL A 79 4.48 -1.07 -5.14
CA VAL A 79 5.48 -0.01 -4.95
C VAL A 79 6.89 -0.55 -4.69
N LEU A 80 7.05 -1.66 -3.96
CA LEU A 80 8.33 -2.26 -3.55
C LEU A 80 8.80 -3.41 -4.46
N ASP A 81 8.11 -3.67 -5.58
CA ASP A 81 8.52 -4.67 -6.58
C ASP A 81 9.97 -4.46 -7.04
N VAL A 82 10.76 -5.55 -7.07
CA VAL A 82 12.19 -5.50 -7.38
C VAL A 82 12.49 -4.97 -8.79
N ASP A 83 11.66 -5.33 -9.77
CA ASP A 83 11.90 -5.00 -11.18
C ASP A 83 11.13 -3.75 -11.63
N ARG A 84 9.99 -3.49 -11.00
CA ARG A 84 8.99 -2.52 -11.47
C ARG A 84 8.47 -1.61 -10.36
N GLY A 85 9.08 -1.64 -9.18
CA GLY A 85 8.76 -0.77 -8.06
C GLY A 85 9.23 0.66 -8.29
N GLN A 86 9.21 1.45 -7.22
CA GLN A 86 9.66 2.82 -7.19
C GLN A 86 11.15 2.95 -7.51
N LYS A 87 11.55 4.10 -8.07
CA LYS A 87 12.95 4.44 -8.28
C LYS A 87 13.59 4.93 -6.98
N LEU A 88 14.86 4.61 -6.76
CA LEU A 88 15.61 4.98 -5.55
C LEU A 88 15.71 6.51 -5.34
N GLU A 89 15.75 7.28 -6.43
CA GLU A 89 15.73 8.76 -6.42
C GLU A 89 14.41 9.36 -5.92
N HIS A 90 13.33 8.57 -5.93
CA HIS A 90 11.96 8.98 -5.58
C HIS A 90 11.34 7.97 -4.61
N LEU A 91 12.14 7.47 -3.67
CA LEU A 91 11.73 6.49 -2.69
C LEU A 91 10.59 7.06 -1.81
N ALA A 92 9.48 6.35 -1.74
CA ALA A 92 8.29 6.71 -0.96
C ALA A 92 7.99 5.70 0.14
N LEU A 93 8.17 4.40 -0.12
CA LEU A 93 8.11 3.34 0.88
C LEU A 93 9.51 2.80 1.20
N LEU A 94 9.72 2.39 2.43
CA LEU A 94 10.87 1.61 2.87
C LEU A 94 10.36 0.26 3.33
N GLY A 95 10.94 -0.83 2.82
CA GLY A 95 10.68 -2.20 3.27
C GLY A 95 12.00 -2.86 3.66
N VAL A 96 12.09 -3.35 4.90
CA VAL A 96 13.28 -4.03 5.42
C VAL A 96 12.89 -5.23 6.27
N ASP A 97 13.63 -6.32 6.12
CA ASP A 97 13.52 -7.51 6.97
C ASP A 97 14.02 -7.21 8.40
N TRP A 98 13.65 -8.01 9.41
CA TRP A 98 14.13 -7.91 10.79
C TRP A 98 15.66 -8.03 10.92
N LYS A 99 16.33 -8.62 9.92
CA LYS A 99 17.79 -8.67 9.75
C LYS A 99 18.35 -7.69 8.73
N GLY A 100 17.49 -6.89 8.09
CA GLY A 100 17.81 -6.04 6.95
C GLY A 100 18.57 -4.76 7.30
N PHE A 101 19.53 -4.80 8.23
CA PHE A 101 20.28 -3.62 8.67
C PHE A 101 21.06 -2.96 7.54
N ASP A 102 21.71 -3.75 6.67
CA ASP A 102 22.42 -3.23 5.49
C ASP A 102 21.45 -2.56 4.50
N GLY A 103 20.26 -3.17 4.33
CA GLY A 103 19.20 -2.60 3.51
C GLY A 103 18.68 -1.29 4.07
N PHE A 104 18.50 -1.20 5.38
CA PHE A 104 18.13 0.02 6.07
C PHE A 104 19.20 1.11 5.92
N GLU A 105 20.48 0.76 6.16
CA GLU A 105 21.63 1.68 5.99
C GLU A 105 21.69 2.28 4.59
N TYR A 106 21.40 1.47 3.57
CA TYR A 106 21.39 1.91 2.18
C TYR A 106 20.14 2.75 1.81
N LEU A 107 18.95 2.34 2.26
CA LEU A 107 17.68 2.91 1.81
C LEU A 107 17.24 4.12 2.64
N ALA A 108 17.53 4.17 3.95
CA ALA A 108 17.07 5.26 4.82
C ALA A 108 17.57 6.65 4.35
N PRO A 109 18.85 6.84 3.97
CA PRO A 109 19.31 8.11 3.40
C PRO A 109 18.59 8.49 2.10
N CYS A 110 18.26 7.50 1.27
CA CYS A 110 17.52 7.72 0.03
C CYS A 110 16.09 8.21 0.31
N LEU A 111 15.42 7.61 1.30
CA LEU A 111 14.08 8.00 1.75
C LEU A 111 14.05 9.43 2.31
N VAL A 112 15.03 9.76 3.16
CA VAL A 112 15.18 11.09 3.78
C VAL A 112 15.36 12.16 2.70
N ARG A 113 16.22 11.91 1.72
CA ARG A 113 16.42 12.84 0.60
C ARG A 113 15.15 12.99 -0.24
N ALA A 114 14.43 11.90 -0.50
CA ALA A 114 13.20 11.93 -1.29
C ALA A 114 12.05 12.67 -0.58
N CYS A 115 12.06 12.74 0.77
CA CYS A 115 11.08 13.51 1.55
C CYS A 115 11.44 15.00 1.71
N GLY A 116 12.56 15.44 1.12
CA GLY A 116 12.98 16.84 1.06
C GLY A 116 13.91 17.30 2.17
N VAL A 117 14.38 16.39 3.04
CA VAL A 117 15.39 16.70 4.06
C VAL A 117 16.78 16.67 3.41
N GLN A 118 17.57 17.73 3.60
CA GLN A 118 18.90 17.85 2.97
C GLN A 118 19.99 17.14 3.77
N GLU A 119 19.81 17.05 5.09
CA GLU A 119 20.67 16.36 6.01
C GLU A 119 20.64 14.85 5.74
N THR A 120 21.82 14.24 5.64
CA THR A 120 21.93 12.80 5.48
C THR A 120 21.79 12.12 6.83
N TYR A 121 20.88 11.15 6.92
CA TYR A 121 20.82 10.28 8.09
C TYR A 121 22.02 9.32 8.07
N ALA A 122 23.01 9.61 8.91
CA ALA A 122 24.18 8.76 9.07
C ALA A 122 23.85 7.61 10.04
N TYR A 123 23.49 6.46 9.49
CA TYR A 123 23.31 5.23 10.25
C TYR A 123 24.53 4.34 10.08
N GLN A 124 24.99 3.75 11.19
CA GLN A 124 25.97 2.68 11.19
C GLN A 124 25.49 1.62 12.18
N HIS A 125 25.40 0.38 11.72
CA HIS A 125 24.95 -0.71 12.58
C HIS A 125 26.04 -1.10 13.59
N GLU A 126 25.78 -0.83 14.87
CA GLU A 126 26.70 -1.17 15.98
C GLU A 126 26.38 -2.53 16.63
N GLY A 127 25.34 -3.25 16.15
CA GLY A 127 24.99 -4.59 16.65
C GLY A 127 24.13 -4.64 17.92
N GLU A 128 23.86 -3.48 18.55
CA GLU A 128 23.19 -3.43 19.86
C GLU A 128 21.66 -3.33 19.79
N LEU A 129 21.11 -2.90 18.65
CA LEU A 129 19.68 -2.56 18.52
C LEU A 129 18.94 -3.55 17.63
N SER A 130 17.70 -3.85 18.00
CA SER A 130 16.75 -4.52 17.11
C SER A 130 16.25 -3.57 16.02
N MET A 131 15.74 -4.11 14.90
CA MET A 131 15.19 -3.30 13.81
C MET A 131 14.08 -2.33 14.29
N PRO A 132 13.10 -2.73 15.14
CA PRO A 132 12.16 -1.78 15.74
C PRO A 132 12.81 -0.60 16.47
N GLN A 133 13.88 -0.86 17.23
CA GLN A 133 14.61 0.19 17.95
C GLN A 133 15.36 1.13 16.99
N VAL A 134 15.90 0.59 15.89
CA VAL A 134 16.51 1.40 14.82
C VAL A 134 15.46 2.31 14.18
N LEU A 135 14.29 1.77 13.83
CA LEU A 135 13.20 2.55 13.23
C LEU A 135 12.63 3.61 14.19
N ALA A 136 12.54 3.32 15.49
CA ALA A 136 12.13 4.30 16.50
C ALA A 136 13.15 5.46 16.62
N ARG A 137 14.46 5.16 16.59
CA ARG A 137 15.50 6.20 16.55
C ARG A 137 15.44 7.02 15.26
N PHE A 138 15.10 6.37 14.14
CA PHE A 138 14.90 7.04 12.87
C PHE A 138 13.72 8.01 12.89
N ASP A 139 12.56 7.61 13.43
CA ASP A 139 11.41 8.52 13.64
C ASP A 139 11.78 9.70 14.56
N GLN A 140 12.49 9.42 15.67
CA GLN A 140 12.93 10.47 16.59
C GLN A 140 13.86 11.48 15.91
N TRP A 141 14.75 11.02 15.04
CA TRP A 141 15.62 11.90 14.26
C TRP A 141 14.81 12.74 13.25
N LEU A 142 13.84 12.13 12.56
CA LEU A 142 12.95 12.82 11.62
C LEU A 142 12.11 13.92 12.28
N ALA A 143 11.74 13.75 13.56
CA ALA A 143 10.95 14.73 14.30
C ALA A 143 11.63 16.11 14.37
N ALA A 144 12.98 16.17 14.35
CA ALA A 144 13.73 17.42 14.31
C ALA A 144 13.49 18.24 13.02
N PHE A 145 13.00 17.59 11.96
CA PHE A 145 12.71 18.18 10.65
C PHE A 145 11.21 18.36 10.40
N GLY A 146 10.37 18.19 11.43
CA GLY A 146 8.92 18.25 11.26
C GLY A 146 8.35 17.10 10.44
N LYS A 147 9.04 15.95 10.45
CA LYS A 147 8.64 14.71 9.77
C LYS A 147 8.40 13.60 10.78
N ARG A 148 7.60 12.60 10.40
CA ARG A 148 7.39 11.36 11.16
C ARG A 148 7.51 10.15 10.24
N TYR A 149 7.96 9.03 10.80
CA TYR A 149 7.95 7.73 10.14
C TYR A 149 6.72 6.94 10.58
N LEU A 150 5.88 6.58 9.62
CA LEU A 150 4.71 5.74 9.85
C LEU A 150 4.99 4.32 9.39
N HIS A 151 4.65 3.36 10.24
CA HIS A 151 4.70 1.93 9.97
C HIS A 151 3.42 1.49 9.30
N LEU A 152 3.54 0.65 8.29
CA LEU A 152 2.44 -0.02 7.60
C LEU A 152 2.42 -1.48 8.05
N ASN A 153 1.29 -1.93 8.61
CA ASN A 153 1.13 -3.31 9.04
C ASN A 153 0.94 -4.21 7.83
N THR A 154 1.95 -5.00 7.50
CA THR A 154 1.90 -6.02 6.44
C THR A 154 1.35 -7.36 6.93
N GLY A 155 1.27 -7.56 8.25
CA GLY A 155 1.04 -8.88 8.86
C GLY A 155 2.19 -9.87 8.67
N GLY A 156 3.31 -9.44 8.08
CA GLY A 156 4.52 -10.23 7.85
C GLY A 156 5.62 -9.97 8.87
N ASP A 157 6.81 -10.50 8.60
CA ASP A 157 8.04 -10.28 9.38
C ASP A 157 8.90 -9.11 8.87
N GLU A 158 8.46 -8.48 7.77
CA GLU A 158 9.06 -7.27 7.23
C GLU A 158 8.49 -5.99 7.87
N TYR A 159 9.38 -5.02 8.09
CA TYR A 159 9.01 -3.68 8.48
C TYR A 159 8.86 -2.81 7.24
N VAL A 160 7.63 -2.40 6.97
CA VAL A 160 7.32 -1.44 5.91
C VAL A 160 6.88 -0.12 6.51
N GLY A 161 7.33 0.99 5.94
CA GLY A 161 6.89 2.31 6.38
C GLY A 161 7.28 3.43 5.43
N PHE A 162 6.91 4.65 5.79
CA PHE A 162 7.10 5.83 4.96
C PHE A 162 7.15 7.11 5.79
N ILE A 163 7.69 8.17 5.20
CA ILE A 163 7.82 9.47 5.87
C ILE A 163 6.65 10.37 5.49
N VAL A 164 6.08 11.06 6.49
CA VAL A 164 5.09 12.12 6.30
C VAL A 164 5.48 13.39 7.05
N ASP A 165 4.87 14.51 6.67
CA ASP A 165 4.92 15.73 7.48
C ASP A 165 4.18 15.50 8.81
N SER A 166 4.74 16.02 9.91
CA SER A 166 4.18 15.82 11.26
C SER A 166 2.73 16.31 11.38
N ASP A 167 2.37 17.38 10.67
CA ASP A 167 1.01 17.94 10.64
C ASP A 167 0.03 17.11 9.78
N ARG A 168 0.52 16.14 9.01
CA ARG A 168 -0.29 15.28 8.14
C ARG A 168 -0.47 13.86 8.68
N VAL A 169 0.08 13.54 9.85
CA VAL A 169 0.02 12.19 10.44
C VAL A 169 -1.43 11.70 10.59
N GLU A 170 -2.30 12.47 11.24
CA GLU A 170 -3.69 12.08 11.50
C GLU A 170 -4.46 11.86 10.20
N THR A 171 -4.42 12.83 9.28
CA THR A 171 -5.07 12.72 7.97
C THR A 171 -4.56 11.54 7.15
N THR A 172 -3.27 11.22 7.26
CA THR A 172 -2.68 10.08 6.56
C THR A 172 -3.21 8.75 7.13
N ILE A 173 -3.32 8.64 8.45
CA ILE A 173 -3.89 7.45 9.10
C ILE A 173 -5.38 7.30 8.72
N GLU A 174 -6.14 8.38 8.66
CA GLU A 174 -7.53 8.36 8.18
C GLU A 174 -7.64 7.89 6.73
N LEU A 175 -6.74 8.35 5.84
CA LEU A 175 -6.69 7.88 4.45
C LEU A 175 -6.33 6.39 4.37
N ALA A 176 -5.41 5.91 5.21
CA ALA A 176 -5.06 4.50 5.30
C ALA A 176 -6.26 3.66 5.73
N GLN A 177 -7.02 4.10 6.74
CA GLN A 177 -8.25 3.42 7.16
C GLN A 177 -9.30 3.34 6.04
N GLN A 178 -9.48 4.43 5.29
CA GLN A 178 -10.37 4.42 4.11
C GLN A 178 -9.87 3.50 2.99
N ALA A 179 -8.58 3.24 2.94
CA ALA A 179 -7.95 2.29 2.03
C ALA A 179 -7.97 0.84 2.55
N GLY A 180 -8.46 0.58 3.76
CA GLY A 180 -8.39 -0.74 4.39
C GLY A 180 -6.96 -1.16 4.73
N VAL A 181 -6.06 -0.19 4.96
CA VAL A 181 -4.65 -0.39 5.33
C VAL A 181 -4.45 0.10 6.76
N GLU A 182 -3.76 -0.70 7.57
CA GLU A 182 -3.42 -0.33 8.95
C GLU A 182 -2.04 0.35 8.99
N VAL A 183 -2.01 1.55 9.55
CA VAL A 183 -0.82 2.40 9.66
C VAL A 183 -0.77 3.02 11.05
N SER A 184 0.41 3.06 11.67
CA SER A 184 0.61 3.68 12.99
C SER A 184 2.03 4.25 13.14
N LEU A 185 2.25 4.99 14.23
CA LEU A 185 3.59 5.46 14.62
C LEU A 185 4.41 4.40 15.34
N ASP A 186 3.75 3.37 15.87
CA ASP A 186 4.40 2.28 16.58
C ASP A 186 4.73 1.16 15.58
N SER A 187 5.90 0.56 15.70
CA SER A 187 6.21 -0.64 14.91
C SER A 187 5.27 -1.79 15.33
N PHE A 188 4.72 -2.50 14.34
CA PHE A 188 3.92 -3.71 14.53
C PHE A 188 4.77 -4.95 14.79
#